data_AF-A0A419JEH8-F1
#
_entry.id   AF-A0A419JEH8-F1
#
_cell.length_a   1.000
_cell.length_b   1.000
_cell.length_c   1.000
_cell.angle_alpha   90.00
_cell.angle_beta   90.00
_cell.angle_gamma   90.00
#
_symmetry.space_group_name_H-M   'P 1'
#
loop_
_entity.id
_entity.type
_entity.pdbx_description
1 polymer ?
#
loop_
_entity_poly.entity_id
_entity_poly.type
_entity_poly.pdbx_seq_one_letter_code
_entity_poly.pdbx_strand_id
1 'polypeptide(L)'
;MVWNSIKKAHGVKKIRKLLGEYYEGEVLEKLVSELYPLLDRVGYEGLERVVSLCTQLDRYSGRTAVTLLEESQELIDRLLTYGDKDLVMNVYGLCSQLARYSEGTAIRLLGQSPELIDRVGYAGFEKIAGLSSQVAREDSFVAAKLLGISPGLIDRVGYEGLEKVACLCSRIAKDRRFIAALLEMTPRLIDRVGYDVFEKVACLCSQAAGYSGRTAVRLLELGPELIERVGYDALEKVVTLCSQIAREDSFVAAR
;
A
#
# COMPACT_ATOMS: atom_id res chain seq x y z
N MET A 1 -36.12 -29.80 4.94
CA MET A 1 -35.37 -29.55 6.19
C MET A 1 -34.06 -30.38 6.26
N VAL A 2 -34.10 -31.70 6.00
CA VAL A 2 -32.92 -32.60 6.05
C VAL A 2 -31.78 -32.24 5.08
N TRP A 3 -32.09 -31.82 3.85
CA TRP A 3 -31.07 -31.48 2.83
C TRP A 3 -30.17 -30.29 3.23
N ASN A 4 -30.74 -29.26 3.85
CA ASN A 4 -29.98 -28.09 4.31
C ASN A 4 -29.05 -28.45 5.48
N SER A 5 -29.48 -29.35 6.36
CA SER A 5 -28.65 -29.84 7.47
C SER A 5 -27.45 -30.66 6.97
N ILE A 6 -27.64 -31.49 5.94
CA ILE A 6 -26.56 -32.27 5.32
C ILE A 6 -25.58 -31.37 4.57
N LYS A 7 -26.08 -30.39 3.78
CA LYS A 7 -25.23 -29.41 3.08
C LYS A 7 -24.40 -28.60 4.09
N LYS A 8 -25.02 -28.16 5.19
CA LYS A 8 -24.34 -27.45 6.27
C LYS A 8 -23.26 -28.30 6.94
N ALA A 9 -23.58 -29.53 7.32
CA ALA A 9 -22.61 -30.44 7.94
C ALA A 9 -21.39 -30.71 7.03
N HIS A 10 -21.62 -30.88 5.72
CA HIS A 10 -20.56 -31.08 4.75
C HIS A 10 -19.69 -29.83 4.55
N GLY A 11 -20.31 -28.65 4.48
CA GLY A 11 -19.60 -27.37 4.38
C GLY A 11 -18.71 -27.11 5.60
N VAL A 12 -19.27 -27.26 6.80
CA VAL A 12 -18.54 -27.15 8.08
C VAL A 12 -17.36 -28.12 8.13
N LYS A 13 -17.56 -29.39 7.73
CA LYS A 13 -16.49 -30.40 7.70
C LYS A 13 -15.35 -30.00 6.76
N LYS A 14 -15.67 -29.44 5.60
CA LYS A 14 -14.67 -28.94 4.64
C LYS A 14 -13.86 -27.77 5.19
N ILE A 15 -14.53 -26.76 5.76
CA ILE A 15 -13.86 -25.58 6.35
C ILE A 15 -13.00 -26.00 7.54
N ARG A 16 -13.51 -26.88 8.40
CA ARG A 16 -12.74 -27.42 9.54
C ARG A 16 -11.49 -28.16 9.07
N LYS A 17 -11.56 -28.91 7.96
CA LYS A 17 -10.38 -29.55 7.36
C LYS A 17 -9.37 -28.52 6.86
N LEU A 18 -9.83 -27.48 6.17
CA LEU A 18 -8.98 -26.41 5.64
C LEU A 18 -8.26 -25.62 6.75
N LEU A 19 -8.99 -25.27 7.82
CA LEU A 19 -8.44 -24.50 8.93
C LEU A 19 -7.67 -25.34 9.96
N GLY A 20 -7.99 -26.62 10.08
CA GLY A 20 -7.37 -27.53 11.07
C GLY A 20 -5.88 -27.78 10.84
N GLU A 21 -5.33 -27.36 9.70
CA GLU A 21 -3.88 -27.34 9.46
C GLU A 21 -3.16 -26.19 10.18
N TYR A 22 -3.92 -25.16 10.59
CA TYR A 22 -3.38 -23.90 11.13
C TYR A 22 -3.91 -23.53 12.52
N TYR A 23 -5.11 -23.98 12.87
CA TYR A 23 -5.80 -23.60 14.11
C TYR A 23 -6.39 -24.82 14.81
N GLU A 24 -6.42 -24.76 16.14
CA GLU A 24 -7.00 -25.79 17.01
C GLU A 24 -7.92 -25.19 18.08
N GLY A 25 -8.69 -26.06 18.75
CA GLY A 25 -9.51 -25.69 19.90
C GLY A 25 -10.60 -24.66 19.58
N GLU A 26 -10.82 -23.73 20.51
CA GLU A 26 -11.89 -22.72 20.41
C GLU A 26 -11.72 -21.76 19.23
N VAL A 27 -10.47 -21.43 18.87
CA VAL A 27 -10.17 -20.54 17.72
C VAL A 27 -10.62 -21.19 16.42
N LEU A 28 -10.35 -22.49 16.24
CA LEU A 28 -10.80 -23.23 15.07
C LEU A 28 -12.34 -23.22 14.95
N GLU A 29 -13.05 -23.51 16.04
CA GLU A 29 -14.51 -23.58 16.01
C GLU A 29 -15.16 -22.20 15.78
N LYS A 30 -14.56 -21.12 16.31
CA LYS A 30 -14.97 -19.75 16.03
C LYS A 30 -14.81 -19.43 14.54
N LEU A 31 -13.62 -19.63 13.97
CA LEU A 31 -13.33 -19.35 12.57
C LEU A 31 -14.19 -20.20 11.61
N VAL A 32 -14.43 -21.48 11.93
CA VAL A 32 -15.33 -22.33 11.14
C VAL A 32 -16.74 -21.75 11.09
N SER A 33 -17.21 -21.18 12.20
CA SER A 33 -18.55 -20.56 12.28
C SER A 33 -18.63 -19.26 11.48
N GLU A 34 -17.58 -18.44 11.50
CA GLU A 34 -17.50 -17.17 10.78
C GLU A 34 -17.27 -17.32 9.28
N LEU A 35 -16.49 -18.33 8.86
CA LEU A 35 -16.24 -18.59 7.44
C LEU A 35 -17.36 -19.41 6.77
N TYR A 36 -18.22 -20.10 7.54
CA TYR A 36 -19.31 -20.88 6.96
C TYR A 36 -20.26 -20.05 6.08
N PRO A 37 -20.74 -18.85 6.50
CA PRO A 37 -21.52 -17.97 5.64
C PRO A 37 -20.85 -17.60 4.31
N LEU A 38 -19.52 -17.54 4.28
CA LEU A 38 -18.77 -17.21 3.07
C LEU A 38 -18.76 -18.34 2.04
N LEU A 39 -18.99 -19.59 2.46
CA LEU A 39 -19.02 -20.74 1.55
C LEU A 39 -20.08 -20.59 0.45
N ASP A 40 -21.26 -20.06 0.80
CA ASP A 40 -22.33 -19.83 -0.18
C ASP A 40 -22.07 -18.59 -1.05
N ARG A 41 -21.19 -17.69 -0.63
CA ARG A 41 -20.91 -16.40 -1.30
C ARG A 41 -19.76 -16.47 -2.29
N VAL A 42 -18.65 -17.09 -1.89
CA VAL A 42 -17.42 -17.20 -2.72
C VAL A 42 -17.08 -18.63 -3.12
N GLY A 43 -17.82 -19.62 -2.60
CA GLY A 43 -17.53 -21.03 -2.83
C GLY A 43 -16.32 -21.53 -2.03
N TYR A 44 -16.05 -22.82 -2.13
CA TYR A 44 -14.94 -23.46 -1.42
C TYR A 44 -13.57 -22.96 -1.92
N GLU A 45 -13.41 -22.81 -3.24
CA GLU A 45 -12.18 -22.29 -3.84
C GLU A 45 -11.89 -20.85 -3.37
N GLY A 46 -12.92 -19.99 -3.32
CA GLY A 46 -12.77 -18.63 -2.79
C GLY A 46 -12.36 -18.62 -1.33
N LEU A 47 -12.98 -19.47 -0.50
CA LEU A 47 -12.58 -19.65 0.90
C LEU A 47 -11.13 -20.13 1.05
N GLU A 48 -10.67 -21.05 0.20
CA GLU A 48 -9.29 -21.52 0.18
C GLU A 48 -8.32 -20.38 -0.11
N ARG A 49 -8.66 -19.47 -1.04
CA ARG A 49 -7.86 -18.26 -1.33
C ARG A 49 -7.80 -17.29 -0.15
N VAL A 50 -8.93 -17.06 0.52
CA VAL A 50 -9.01 -16.20 1.71
C VAL A 50 -8.11 -16.76 2.82
N VAL A 51 -8.28 -18.04 3.17
CA VAL A 51 -7.48 -18.69 4.20
C VAL A 51 -6.00 -18.71 3.83
N SER A 52 -5.67 -19.04 2.57
CA SER A 52 -4.28 -19.07 2.10
C SER A 52 -3.59 -17.70 2.20
N LEU A 53 -4.28 -16.60 1.87
CA LEU A 53 -3.72 -15.26 2.04
C LEU A 53 -3.51 -14.93 3.52
N CYS A 54 -4.54 -15.13 4.35
CA CYS A 54 -4.48 -14.79 5.77
C CYS A 54 -3.36 -15.56 6.48
N THR A 55 -3.17 -16.84 6.19
CA THR A 55 -2.08 -17.65 6.76
C THR A 55 -0.72 -17.31 6.15
N GLN A 56 -0.65 -16.90 4.88
CA GLN A 56 0.59 -16.41 4.27
C GLN A 56 1.09 -15.12 4.92
N LEU A 57 0.18 -14.22 5.28
CA LEU A 57 0.47 -12.96 5.98
C LEU A 57 0.87 -13.14 7.45
N ASP A 58 0.87 -14.39 7.94
CA ASP A 58 1.03 -14.75 9.34
C ASP A 58 2.46 -15.14 9.73
N ARG A 59 3.43 -15.10 8.79
CA ARG A 59 4.77 -15.67 8.99
C ARG A 59 5.52 -15.16 10.24
N TYR A 60 5.03 -14.11 10.91
CA TYR A 60 5.58 -13.59 12.16
C TYR A 60 4.58 -13.30 13.30
N SER A 61 3.24 -13.40 13.13
CA SER A 61 2.32 -13.18 14.26
C SER A 61 0.87 -13.70 14.08
N GLY A 62 0.59 -14.91 14.62
CA GLY A 62 -0.72 -15.61 14.62
C GLY A 62 -2.00 -14.80 14.87
N ARG A 63 -1.90 -13.63 15.52
CA ARG A 63 -3.05 -12.74 15.77
C ARG A 63 -3.51 -11.99 14.53
N THR A 64 -2.61 -11.70 13.58
CA THR A 64 -2.93 -10.94 12.37
C THR A 64 -3.80 -11.78 11.43
N ALA A 65 -3.48 -13.06 11.24
CA ALA A 65 -4.27 -13.94 10.39
C ALA A 65 -5.70 -14.14 10.90
N VAL A 66 -5.87 -14.36 12.20
CA VAL A 66 -7.20 -14.51 12.82
C VAL A 66 -8.03 -13.24 12.63
N THR A 67 -7.43 -12.07 12.90
CA THR A 67 -8.13 -10.77 12.73
C THR A 67 -8.54 -10.55 11.26
N LEU A 68 -7.65 -10.86 10.30
CA LEU A 68 -7.96 -10.74 8.88
C LEU A 68 -9.05 -11.72 8.41
N LEU A 69 -9.10 -12.93 8.99
CA LEU A 69 -10.18 -13.88 8.71
C LEU A 69 -11.51 -13.39 9.26
N GLU A 70 -11.52 -12.82 10.46
CA GLU A 70 -12.70 -12.21 11.07
C GLU A 70 -13.22 -11.03 10.23
N GLU A 71 -12.33 -10.15 9.77
CA GLU A 71 -12.66 -8.99 8.92
C GLU A 71 -13.00 -9.36 7.46
N SER A 72 -12.65 -10.58 7.03
CA SER A 72 -12.84 -11.02 5.65
C SER A 72 -14.31 -11.00 5.21
N GLN A 73 -15.24 -11.22 6.14
CA GLN A 73 -16.66 -11.27 5.80
C GLN A 73 -17.16 -9.92 5.27
N GLU A 74 -16.90 -8.85 6.03
CA GLU A 74 -17.27 -7.49 5.64
C GLU A 74 -16.55 -7.08 4.35
N LEU A 75 -15.27 -7.41 4.22
CA LEU A 75 -14.52 -7.07 3.02
C LEU A 75 -15.08 -7.76 1.78
N ILE A 76 -15.42 -9.05 1.87
CA ILE A 76 -16.04 -9.79 0.76
C ILE A 76 -17.42 -9.20 0.45
N ASP A 77 -18.18 -8.73 1.44
CA ASP A 77 -19.48 -8.08 1.20
C ASP A 77 -19.30 -6.84 0.34
N ARG A 78 -18.33 -6.01 0.71
CA ARG A 78 -17.98 -4.80 -0.03
C ARG A 78 -17.42 -5.11 -1.41
N LEU A 79 -16.62 -6.17 -1.60
CA LEU A 79 -16.11 -6.53 -2.91
C LEU A 79 -17.20 -7.05 -3.86
N LEU A 80 -18.16 -7.80 -3.33
CA LEU A 80 -19.31 -8.30 -4.10
C LEU A 80 -20.27 -7.19 -4.57
N THR A 81 -20.16 -5.96 -4.05
CA THR A 81 -20.92 -4.83 -4.63
C THR A 81 -20.33 -4.35 -5.96
N TYR A 82 -19.08 -4.69 -6.27
CA TYR A 82 -18.38 -4.26 -7.49
C TYR A 82 -18.27 -5.38 -8.54
N GLY A 83 -18.61 -6.62 -8.20
CA GLY A 83 -18.52 -7.75 -9.11
C GLY A 83 -18.96 -9.07 -8.47
N ASP A 84 -18.59 -10.17 -9.09
CA ASP A 84 -18.95 -11.50 -8.63
C ASP A 84 -17.85 -12.14 -7.75
N LYS A 85 -18.01 -13.42 -7.46
CA LYS A 85 -17.02 -14.21 -6.72
C LYS A 85 -15.65 -14.23 -7.40
N ASP A 86 -15.57 -14.11 -8.72
CA ASP A 86 -14.29 -14.19 -9.45
C ASP A 86 -13.49 -12.92 -9.20
N LEU A 87 -14.16 -11.75 -9.14
CA LEU A 87 -13.53 -10.51 -8.69
C LEU A 87 -12.94 -10.66 -7.28
N VAL A 88 -13.69 -11.21 -6.33
CA VAL A 88 -13.20 -11.44 -4.96
C VAL A 88 -11.95 -12.32 -4.98
N MET A 89 -12.00 -13.45 -5.69
CA MET A 89 -10.87 -14.37 -5.79
C MET A 89 -9.64 -13.72 -6.40
N ASN A 90 -9.82 -12.87 -7.41
CA ASN A 90 -8.71 -12.18 -8.05
C ASN A 90 -8.09 -11.12 -7.12
N VAL A 91 -8.89 -10.36 -6.36
CA VAL A 91 -8.39 -9.40 -5.35
C VAL A 91 -7.51 -10.11 -4.31
N TYR A 92 -8.00 -11.22 -3.73
CA TYR A 92 -7.23 -12.02 -2.79
C TYR A 92 -5.96 -12.60 -3.45
N GLY A 93 -6.07 -13.07 -4.69
CA GLY A 93 -4.93 -13.58 -5.47
C GLY A 93 -3.83 -12.54 -5.69
N LEU A 94 -4.18 -11.30 -6.04
CA LEU A 94 -3.23 -10.19 -6.20
C LEU A 94 -2.56 -9.85 -4.86
N CYS A 95 -3.32 -9.82 -3.77
CA CYS A 95 -2.76 -9.59 -2.44
C CYS A 95 -1.81 -10.73 -2.03
N SER A 96 -2.10 -11.99 -2.35
CA SER A 96 -1.19 -13.12 -2.10
C SER A 96 0.12 -13.02 -2.89
N GLN A 97 0.06 -12.53 -4.12
CA GLN A 97 1.26 -12.28 -4.92
C GLN A 97 2.10 -11.15 -4.31
N LEU A 98 1.48 -10.04 -3.92
CA LEU A 98 2.13 -8.91 -3.28
C LEU A 98 2.72 -9.28 -1.91
N ALA A 99 2.06 -10.14 -1.15
CA ALA A 99 2.50 -10.62 0.16
C ALA A 99 3.86 -11.33 0.11
N ARG A 100 4.29 -11.83 -1.06
CA ARG A 100 5.63 -12.40 -1.27
C ARG A 100 6.75 -11.37 -1.17
N TYR A 101 6.43 -10.09 -1.39
CA TYR A 101 7.36 -8.97 -1.35
C TYR A 101 7.15 -8.11 -0.10
N SER A 102 5.90 -7.89 0.29
CA SER A 102 5.56 -7.11 1.47
C SER A 102 4.19 -7.49 2.03
N GLU A 103 4.18 -8.16 3.18
CA GLU A 103 2.96 -8.51 3.92
C GLU A 103 2.16 -7.25 4.30
N GLY A 104 2.83 -6.23 4.85
CA GLY A 104 2.17 -4.98 5.24
C GLY A 104 1.54 -4.22 4.06
N THR A 105 2.17 -4.25 2.88
CA THR A 105 1.59 -3.65 1.68
C THR A 105 0.41 -4.47 1.16
N ALA A 106 0.48 -5.81 1.22
CA ALA A 106 -0.64 -6.68 0.85
C ALA A 106 -1.86 -6.51 1.76
N ILE A 107 -1.67 -6.42 3.08
CA ILE A 107 -2.75 -6.13 4.05
C ILE A 107 -3.41 -4.80 3.70
N ARG A 108 -2.61 -3.77 3.45
CA ARG A 108 -3.11 -2.44 3.10
C ARG A 108 -3.84 -2.43 1.75
N LEU A 109 -3.33 -3.15 0.75
CA LEU A 109 -3.99 -3.30 -0.56
C LEU A 109 -5.36 -3.99 -0.40
N LEU A 110 -5.41 -5.06 0.40
CA LEU A 110 -6.62 -5.80 0.66
C LEU A 110 -7.66 -4.90 1.34
N GLY A 111 -7.29 -4.19 2.41
CA GLY A 111 -8.20 -3.30 3.13
C GLY A 111 -8.68 -2.10 2.30
N GLN A 112 -7.85 -1.58 1.40
CA GLN A 112 -8.20 -0.47 0.51
C GLN A 112 -8.87 -0.93 -0.80
N SER A 113 -8.96 -2.24 -1.06
CA SER A 113 -9.41 -2.77 -2.34
C SER A 113 -10.81 -2.27 -2.77
N PRO A 114 -11.85 -2.20 -1.92
CA PRO A 114 -13.15 -1.71 -2.37
C PRO A 114 -13.10 -0.22 -2.73
N GLU A 115 -12.34 0.58 -1.97
CA GLU A 115 -12.19 2.03 -2.16
C GLU A 115 -11.41 2.36 -3.45
N LEU A 116 -10.41 1.54 -3.78
CA LEU A 116 -9.63 1.68 -5.00
C LEU A 116 -10.42 1.20 -6.22
N ILE A 117 -11.13 0.07 -6.11
CA ILE A 117 -11.99 -0.45 -7.19
C ILE A 117 -13.11 0.55 -7.52
N ASP A 118 -13.71 1.19 -6.52
CA ASP A 118 -14.71 2.25 -6.74
C ASP A 118 -14.17 3.41 -7.59
N ARG A 119 -12.93 3.85 -7.31
CA ARG A 119 -12.32 4.98 -8.01
C ARG A 119 -11.78 4.67 -9.40
N VAL A 120 -11.14 3.50 -9.57
CA VAL A 120 -10.37 3.19 -10.79
C VAL A 120 -10.85 1.94 -11.53
N GLY A 121 -11.92 1.32 -11.04
CA GLY A 121 -12.38 0.01 -11.51
C GLY A 121 -11.40 -1.11 -11.16
N TYR A 122 -11.82 -2.35 -11.40
CA TYR A 122 -10.97 -3.51 -11.15
C TYR A 122 -9.68 -3.48 -11.98
N ALA A 123 -9.75 -3.14 -13.28
CA ALA A 123 -8.57 -3.03 -14.13
C ALA A 123 -7.56 -1.97 -13.64
N GLY A 124 -8.03 -0.87 -13.06
CA GLY A 124 -7.17 0.13 -12.43
C GLY A 124 -6.56 -0.40 -11.12
N PHE A 125 -7.35 -1.11 -10.31
CA PHE A 125 -6.87 -1.77 -9.11
C PHE A 125 -5.75 -2.79 -9.42
N GLU A 126 -5.87 -3.58 -10.49
CA GLU A 126 -4.80 -4.49 -10.93
C GLU A 126 -3.49 -3.77 -11.23
N LYS A 127 -3.56 -2.61 -11.90
CA LYS A 127 -2.37 -1.78 -12.16
C LYS A 127 -1.75 -1.26 -10.86
N ILE A 128 -2.55 -0.81 -9.91
CA ILE A 128 -2.07 -0.36 -8.58
C ILE A 128 -1.41 -1.51 -7.81
N ALA A 129 -1.98 -2.71 -7.87
CA ALA A 129 -1.40 -3.91 -7.26
C ALA A 129 -0.04 -4.26 -7.92
N GLY A 130 0.05 -4.14 -9.25
CA GLY A 130 1.27 -4.31 -10.02
C GLY A 130 2.36 -3.30 -9.63
N LEU A 131 2.01 -2.02 -9.60
CA LEU A 131 2.91 -0.94 -9.18
C LEU A 131 3.37 -1.14 -7.73
N SER A 132 2.46 -1.49 -6.83
CA SER A 132 2.78 -1.78 -5.43
C SER A 132 3.74 -2.97 -5.31
N SER A 133 3.58 -4.00 -6.13
CA SER A 133 4.49 -5.16 -6.17
C SER A 133 5.87 -4.78 -6.69
N GLN A 134 5.93 -3.94 -7.73
CA GLN A 134 7.20 -3.43 -8.25
C GLN A 134 7.94 -2.60 -7.19
N VAL A 135 7.25 -1.62 -6.58
CA VAL A 135 7.85 -0.77 -5.54
C VAL A 135 8.23 -1.61 -4.32
N ALA A 136 7.40 -2.58 -3.91
CA ALA A 136 7.69 -3.42 -2.74
C ALA A 136 8.92 -4.32 -2.91
N ARG A 137 9.25 -4.72 -4.14
CA ARG A 137 10.50 -5.45 -4.44
C ARG A 137 11.74 -4.60 -4.18
N GLU A 138 11.63 -3.29 -4.39
CA GLU A 138 12.73 -2.35 -4.19
C GLU A 138 12.77 -1.81 -2.76
N ASP A 139 11.63 -1.33 -2.26
CA ASP A 139 11.45 -0.82 -0.90
C ASP A 139 9.99 -1.00 -0.41
N SER A 140 9.79 -1.97 0.48
CA SER A 140 8.49 -2.29 1.07
C SER A 140 7.90 -1.17 1.94
N PHE A 141 8.73 -0.29 2.52
CA PHE A 141 8.27 0.85 3.29
C PHE A 141 7.65 1.91 2.37
N VAL A 142 8.32 2.19 1.24
CA VAL A 142 7.81 3.12 0.23
C VAL A 142 6.50 2.61 -0.36
N ALA A 143 6.43 1.32 -0.71
CA ALA A 143 5.21 0.71 -1.23
C ALA A 143 4.03 0.87 -0.28
N ALA A 144 4.20 0.55 1.01
CA ALA A 144 3.14 0.68 2.00
C ALA A 144 2.68 2.14 2.21
N LYS A 145 3.62 3.10 2.18
CA LYS A 145 3.31 4.53 2.31
C LYS A 145 2.60 5.08 1.07
N LEU A 146 3.11 4.78 -0.12
CA LEU A 146 2.51 5.17 -1.39
C LEU A 146 1.09 4.63 -1.53
N LEU A 147 0.88 3.36 -1.18
CA LEU A 147 -0.44 2.74 -1.22
C LEU A 147 -1.43 3.44 -0.27
N GLY A 148 -0.95 3.82 0.91
CA GLY A 148 -1.76 4.55 1.90
C GLY A 148 -2.33 5.87 1.41
N ILE A 149 -1.58 6.59 0.58
CA ILE A 149 -2.02 7.86 0.00
C ILE A 149 -2.63 7.70 -1.40
N SER A 150 -2.62 6.49 -1.97
CA SER A 150 -3.04 6.24 -3.36
C SER A 150 -4.47 6.68 -3.64
N PRO A 151 -5.49 6.39 -2.81
CA PRO A 151 -6.84 6.90 -3.02
C PRO A 151 -6.88 8.41 -3.22
N GLY A 152 -6.25 9.17 -2.32
CA GLY A 152 -6.22 10.63 -2.39
C GLY A 152 -5.37 11.17 -3.54
N LEU A 153 -4.31 10.47 -3.95
CA LEU A 153 -3.52 10.86 -5.12
C LEU A 153 -4.26 10.60 -6.42
N ILE A 154 -4.99 9.49 -6.52
CA ILE A 154 -5.80 9.17 -7.70
C ILE A 154 -6.84 10.26 -7.94
N ASP A 155 -7.51 10.74 -6.88
CA ASP A 155 -8.50 11.82 -6.98
C ASP A 155 -7.89 13.13 -7.52
N ARG A 156 -6.58 13.35 -7.33
CA ARG A 156 -5.87 14.59 -7.70
C ARG A 156 -5.20 14.51 -9.07
N VAL A 157 -4.53 13.39 -9.35
CA VAL A 157 -3.61 13.25 -10.49
C VAL A 157 -3.83 11.97 -11.29
N GLY A 158 -4.86 11.18 -10.95
CA GLY A 158 -5.15 9.90 -11.59
C GLY A 158 -4.07 8.84 -11.37
N TYR A 159 -4.23 7.69 -12.04
CA TYR A 159 -3.26 6.60 -11.99
C TYR A 159 -1.89 7.01 -12.57
N GLU A 160 -1.87 7.76 -13.67
CA GLU A 160 -0.61 8.20 -14.29
C GLU A 160 0.20 9.09 -13.33
N GLY A 161 -0.46 10.00 -12.61
CA GLY A 161 0.19 10.80 -11.59
C GLY A 161 0.70 9.97 -10.42
N LEU A 162 -0.07 8.98 -9.96
CA LEU A 162 0.38 8.03 -8.93
C LEU A 162 1.65 7.28 -9.36
N GLU A 163 1.68 6.80 -10.60
CA GLU A 163 2.85 6.13 -11.19
C GLU A 163 4.06 7.06 -11.23
N LYS A 164 3.88 8.32 -11.66
CA LYS A 164 4.96 9.32 -11.65
C LYS A 164 5.49 9.60 -10.24
N VAL A 165 4.62 9.70 -9.23
CA VAL A 165 5.03 9.83 -7.81
C VAL A 165 5.84 8.59 -7.37
N ALA A 166 5.42 7.39 -7.75
CA ALA A 166 6.15 6.17 -7.44
C ALA A 166 7.56 6.15 -8.05
N CYS A 167 7.67 6.52 -9.33
CA CYS A 167 8.95 6.65 -10.02
C CYS A 167 9.84 7.75 -9.40
N LEU A 168 9.25 8.85 -8.94
CA LEU A 168 9.98 9.88 -8.22
C LEU A 168 10.58 9.33 -6.92
N CYS A 169 9.80 8.58 -6.15
CA CYS A 169 10.27 7.95 -4.91
C CYS A 169 11.43 6.97 -5.10
N SER A 170 11.50 6.26 -6.24
CA SER A 170 12.64 5.37 -6.54
C SER A 170 13.88 6.13 -7.02
N ARG A 171 13.74 7.35 -7.55
CA ARG A 171 14.83 8.20 -8.06
C ARG A 171 15.49 9.07 -7.00
N ILE A 172 14.76 9.45 -5.96
CA ILE A 172 15.25 10.36 -4.90
C ILE A 172 16.13 9.65 -3.86
N ALA A 173 16.73 10.45 -2.97
CA ALA A 173 17.58 9.97 -1.88
C ALA A 173 16.86 8.92 -1.03
N LYS A 174 17.57 7.82 -0.74
CA LYS A 174 17.06 6.67 0.04
C LYS A 174 16.91 6.95 1.54
N ASP A 175 16.94 8.21 1.96
CA ASP A 175 16.66 8.57 3.35
C ASP A 175 15.18 8.32 3.64
N ARG A 176 14.90 7.29 4.46
CA ARG A 176 13.54 6.87 4.78
C ARG A 176 12.71 7.97 5.43
N ARG A 177 13.32 8.87 6.22
CA ARG A 177 12.58 9.96 6.88
C ARG A 177 12.16 11.01 5.87
N PHE A 178 13.04 11.34 4.93
CA PHE A 178 12.73 12.23 3.84
C PHE A 178 11.65 11.66 2.92
N ILE A 179 11.77 10.39 2.49
CA ILE A 179 10.73 9.77 1.64
C ILE A 179 9.38 9.71 2.37
N ALA A 180 9.38 9.41 3.68
CA ALA A 180 8.17 9.41 4.48
C ALA A 180 7.50 10.79 4.49
N ALA A 181 8.27 11.84 4.78
CA ALA A 181 7.78 13.23 4.78
C ALA A 181 7.31 13.66 3.38
N LEU A 182 8.05 13.28 2.33
CA LEU A 182 7.65 13.54 0.95
C LEU A 182 6.28 12.96 0.66
N LEU A 183 6.11 11.64 0.83
CA LEU A 183 4.83 10.97 0.57
C LEU A 183 3.68 11.52 1.42
N GLU A 184 3.93 11.86 2.68
CA GLU A 184 2.92 12.46 3.56
C GLU A 184 2.46 13.85 3.08
N MET A 185 3.40 14.65 2.57
CA MET A 185 3.11 16.00 2.07
C MET A 185 2.63 16.02 0.62
N THR A 186 2.89 14.97 -0.18
CA THR A 186 2.60 14.91 -1.62
C THR A 186 1.19 15.38 -1.98
N PRO A 187 0.09 14.88 -1.38
CA PRO A 187 -1.25 15.29 -1.78
C PRO A 187 -1.47 16.80 -1.61
N ARG A 188 -1.03 17.37 -0.47
CA ARG A 188 -1.16 18.80 -0.16
C ARG A 188 -0.29 19.68 -1.05
N LEU A 189 0.92 19.22 -1.35
CA LEU A 189 1.83 19.94 -2.24
C LEU A 189 1.29 19.97 -3.66
N ILE A 190 0.78 18.84 -4.16
CA ILE A 190 0.13 18.78 -5.47
C ILE A 190 -1.10 19.71 -5.53
N ASP A 191 -1.93 19.73 -4.50
CA ASP A 191 -3.09 20.64 -4.44
C ASP A 191 -2.68 22.12 -4.52
N ARG A 192 -1.52 22.46 -3.92
CA ARG A 192 -1.03 23.84 -3.86
C ARG A 192 -0.32 24.29 -5.14
N VAL A 193 0.58 23.46 -5.67
CA VAL A 193 1.51 23.88 -6.75
C VAL A 193 1.39 23.07 -8.04
N GLY A 194 0.55 22.04 -8.07
CA GLY A 194 0.46 21.10 -9.18
C GLY A 194 1.61 20.09 -9.22
N TYR A 195 1.46 19.02 -10.00
CA TYR A 195 2.44 17.93 -10.07
C TYR A 195 3.81 18.39 -10.60
N ASP A 196 3.84 19.22 -11.64
CA ASP A 196 5.09 19.62 -12.30
C ASP A 196 6.01 20.42 -11.36
N VAL A 197 5.45 21.33 -10.56
CA VAL A 197 6.20 22.09 -9.56
C VAL A 197 6.58 21.18 -8.39
N PHE A 198 5.68 20.29 -7.95
CA PHE A 198 5.97 19.30 -6.92
C PHE A 198 7.17 18.41 -7.29
N GLU A 199 7.23 17.87 -8.51
CA GLU A 199 8.34 17.01 -8.96
C GLU A 199 9.67 17.76 -8.88
N LYS A 200 9.68 19.01 -9.33
CA LYS A 200 10.84 19.90 -9.27
C LYS A 200 11.29 20.16 -7.84
N VAL A 201 10.36 20.45 -6.92
CA VAL A 201 10.64 20.65 -5.48
C VAL A 201 11.23 19.39 -4.87
N ALA A 202 10.63 18.24 -5.13
CA ALA A 202 11.06 16.96 -4.60
C ALA A 202 12.47 16.58 -5.07
N CYS A 203 12.81 16.85 -6.34
CA CYS A 203 14.15 16.65 -6.88
C CYS A 203 15.19 17.54 -6.15
N LEU A 204 14.89 18.83 -5.93
CA LEU A 204 15.78 19.72 -5.17
C LEU A 204 15.94 19.25 -3.71
N CYS A 205 14.84 18.88 -3.05
CA CYS A 205 14.89 18.38 -1.68
C CYS A 205 15.66 17.07 -1.57
N SER A 206 15.59 16.21 -2.58
CA SER A 206 16.39 14.99 -2.65
C SER A 206 17.90 15.27 -2.72
N GLN A 207 18.32 16.30 -3.46
CA GLN A 207 19.73 16.72 -3.47
C GLN A 207 20.15 17.17 -2.06
N ALA A 208 19.29 17.94 -1.38
CA ALA A 208 19.49 18.35 0.00
C ALA A 208 19.56 17.16 0.98
N ALA A 209 18.74 16.13 0.74
CA ALA A 209 18.68 14.93 1.58
C ALA A 209 19.97 14.12 1.51
N GLY A 210 20.72 14.21 0.41
CA GLY A 210 22.03 13.56 0.26
C GLY A 210 23.07 13.98 1.30
N TYR A 211 22.92 15.15 1.94
CA TYR A 211 23.80 15.60 3.03
C TYR A 211 23.05 15.89 4.34
N SER A 212 21.78 16.30 4.29
CA SER A 212 20.99 16.59 5.48
C SER A 212 19.50 16.32 5.26
N GLY A 213 19.02 15.16 5.71
CA GLY A 213 17.60 14.82 5.69
C GLY A 213 16.71 15.84 6.42
N ARG A 214 17.20 16.45 7.51
CA ARG A 214 16.47 17.53 8.21
C ARG A 214 16.31 18.78 7.34
N THR A 215 17.35 19.15 6.60
CA THR A 215 17.30 20.31 5.69
C THR A 215 16.37 20.03 4.52
N ALA A 216 16.42 18.82 3.97
CA ALA A 216 15.52 18.38 2.91
C ALA A 216 14.04 18.43 3.32
N VAL A 217 13.70 17.97 4.54
CA VAL A 217 12.32 18.04 5.04
C VAL A 217 11.87 19.49 5.23
N ARG A 218 12.72 20.36 5.81
CA ARG A 218 12.40 21.79 5.94
C ARG A 218 12.24 22.49 4.58
N LEU A 219 13.07 22.14 3.60
CA LEU A 219 12.97 22.66 2.25
C LEU A 219 11.70 22.17 1.56
N LEU A 220 11.25 20.94 1.86
CA LEU A 220 9.97 20.43 1.36
C LEU A 220 8.78 21.20 1.96
N GLU A 221 8.85 21.53 3.26
CA GLU A 221 7.82 22.30 3.97
C GLU A 221 7.71 23.74 3.45
N LEU A 222 8.84 24.43 3.29
CA LEU A 222 8.89 25.85 2.92
C LEU A 222 9.03 26.09 1.42
N GLY A 223 9.41 25.06 0.67
CA GLY A 223 9.75 25.12 -0.75
C GLY A 223 8.68 25.77 -1.64
N PRO A 224 7.38 25.41 -1.50
CA PRO A 224 6.30 26.05 -2.25
C PRO A 224 6.26 27.57 -2.06
N GLU A 225 6.34 28.04 -0.82
CA GLU A 225 6.35 29.49 -0.50
C GLU A 225 7.59 30.19 -1.05
N LEU A 226 8.73 29.52 -0.99
CA LEU A 226 9.97 30.06 -1.54
C LEU A 226 9.90 30.14 -3.06
N ILE A 227 9.36 29.14 -3.74
CA ILE A 227 9.17 29.17 -5.20
C ILE A 227 8.21 30.27 -5.62
N GLU A 228 7.11 30.46 -4.89
CA GLU A 228 6.17 31.57 -5.13
C GLU A 228 6.85 32.94 -4.99
N ARG A 229 7.80 33.07 -4.04
CA ARG A 229 8.46 34.36 -3.73
C ARG A 229 9.67 34.69 -4.59
N VAL A 230 10.52 33.71 -4.88
CA VAL A 230 11.82 33.93 -5.55
C VAL A 230 11.94 33.20 -6.89
N GLY A 231 10.98 32.34 -7.23
CA GLY A 231 11.03 31.48 -8.40
C GLY A 231 11.88 30.23 -8.18
N TYR A 232 11.61 29.19 -8.97
CA TYR A 232 12.32 27.91 -8.90
C TYR A 232 13.82 28.05 -9.15
N ASP A 233 14.22 28.78 -10.20
CA ASP A 233 15.62 28.90 -10.62
C ASP A 233 16.50 29.55 -9.55
N ALA A 234 15.95 30.50 -8.79
CA ALA A 234 16.67 31.13 -7.69
C ALA A 234 16.86 30.15 -6.53
N LEU A 235 15.81 29.40 -6.17
CA LEU A 235 15.87 28.40 -5.12
C LEU A 235 16.83 27.25 -5.47
N GLU A 236 16.79 26.77 -6.72
CA GLU A 236 17.70 25.74 -7.22
C GLU A 236 19.17 26.13 -7.08
N LYS A 237 19.52 27.36 -7.46
CA LYS A 237 20.89 27.87 -7.32
C LYS A 237 21.36 27.89 -5.87
N VAL A 238 20.50 28.34 -4.94
CA VAL A 238 20.82 28.38 -3.51
C VAL A 238 21.04 26.97 -2.96
N VAL A 239 20.14 26.04 -3.25
CA VAL A 239 20.24 24.64 -2.78
C VAL A 239 21.49 23.97 -3.36
N THR A 240 21.80 24.22 -4.63
CA THR A 240 23.01 23.69 -5.29
C THR A 240 24.28 24.20 -4.61
N LEU A 241 24.37 25.51 -4.34
CA LEU A 241 25.50 26.11 -3.64
C LEU A 241 25.65 25.54 -2.21
N CYS A 242 24.55 25.44 -1.45
CA CYS A 242 24.58 24.82 -0.12
C CYS A 242 25.04 23.35 -0.18
N SER A 243 24.64 22.62 -1.20
CA SER A 243 25.07 21.23 -1.43
C SER A 243 26.55 21.13 -1.75
N GLN A 244 27.09 22.07 -2.54
CA GLN A 244 28.53 22.14 -2.86
C GLN A 244 29.35 22.44 -1.61
N ILE A 245 28.97 23.47 -0.84
CA ILE A 245 29.67 23.86 0.40
C ILE A 245 29.64 22.70 1.40
N ALA A 246 28.50 22.05 1.60
CA ALA A 246 28.39 20.92 2.52
C ALA A 246 29.29 19.73 2.14
N ARG A 247 29.48 19.49 0.83
CA ARG A 247 30.41 18.46 0.34
C ARG A 247 31.86 18.84 0.61
N GLU A 248 32.23 20.09 0.36
CA GLU A 248 33.59 20.59 0.61
C GLU A 248 33.94 20.60 2.11
N ASP A 249 33.03 21.06 2.97
CA ASP A 249 33.23 21.07 4.44
C ASP A 249 33.35 19.65 5.02
N SER A 250 32.55 18.69 4.53
CA SER A 250 32.64 17.29 4.96
C SER A 250 33.97 16.63 4.57
N PHE A 251 34.61 17.10 3.49
CA PHE A 251 35.92 16.64 3.05
C PHE A 251 37.06 17.25 3.89
N VAL A 252 36.88 18.48 4.38
CA VAL A 252 37.84 19.17 5.26
C VAL A 252 37.80 18.63 6.69
N ALA A 253 36.64 18.23 7.21
CA ALA A 253 36.49 17.67 8.56
C ALA A 253 36.98 16.21 8.71
N ALA A 254 37.25 15.50 7.62
CA ALA A 254 37.72 14.11 7.60
C ALA A 254 39.25 13.97 7.44
N ARG A 255 39.99 15.08 7.51
CA ARG A 255 41.45 15.16 7.35
C ARG A 255 42.10 15.67 8.63
#